data_AF-A0A7R9F0T4-F1
#
_entry.id   AF-A0A7R9F0T4-F1
#
_cell.length_a   1.000
_cell.length_b   1.000
_cell.length_c   1.000
_cell.angle_alpha   90.00
_cell.angle_beta   90.00
_cell.angle_gamma   90.00
#
_symmetry.space_group_name_H-M   'P 1'
#
loop_
_entity.id
_entity.type
_entity.pdbx_description
1 polymer ?
#
loop_
_entity_poly.entity_id
_entity_poly.type
_entity_poly.pdbx_seq_one_letter_code
_entity_poly.pdbx_strand_id
1 'polypeptide(L)'
;MVNLRSLSQETEIIPKCELLTSPCDAGGYAQRVKVDKRKDREGMVCSEQLCATLNGALFECSPVLSGSGVFDGTEVHEASAILVHLTRAGAEPACYAPDIPQMHVVDHSKGSPVEGESRNVLAESARIARGVIKPLAELKASSVDAVIFPGGFGAAKNLSDWAVKGKDCTVLPDVERVLKDFHASKKPIGLCCISPVLAAKVLPGTTLTLGQNDNKSGKWPYAETIEGASSLGAIVVPKGIEYRGDELIVSSKDIGIEKSMYQPTTTIW
;
A
#
# COMPACT_ATOMS: atom_id res chain seq x y z
N MET A 1 -27.31 23.67 -22.32
CA MET A 1 -26.82 23.08 -23.59
C MET A 1 -26.00 24.15 -24.30
N VAL A 2 -24.69 23.96 -24.42
CA VAL A 2 -23.84 24.78 -25.30
C VAL A 2 -23.01 23.81 -26.13
N ASN A 3 -23.24 23.89 -27.43
CA ASN A 3 -22.66 23.07 -28.49
C ASN A 3 -21.39 23.76 -28.97
N LEU A 4 -20.21 23.18 -28.73
CA LEU A 4 -18.92 23.72 -29.15
C LEU A 4 -18.42 22.95 -30.38
N ARG A 5 -19.02 23.24 -31.53
CA ARG A 5 -18.40 23.07 -32.85
C ARG A 5 -18.26 24.44 -33.49
N SER A 6 -17.12 25.08 -33.25
CA SER A 6 -16.45 26.00 -34.18
C SER A 6 -15.34 26.69 -33.43
N LEU A 7 -14.10 26.35 -33.82
CA LEU A 7 -12.91 27.20 -33.88
C LEU A 7 -11.73 26.25 -34.15
N SER A 8 -11.66 25.81 -35.40
CA SER A 8 -10.48 25.22 -36.02
C SER A 8 -9.83 26.29 -36.90
N GLN A 9 -8.50 26.24 -37.03
CA GLN A 9 -7.58 27.14 -37.76
C GLN A 9 -7.10 28.26 -36.83
N GLU A 10 -5.85 28.36 -36.39
CA GLU A 10 -4.49 28.05 -36.90
C GLU A 10 -3.60 27.80 -35.65
N THR A 11 -2.44 27.13 -35.58
CA THR A 11 -1.35 26.82 -36.50
C THR A 11 -0.53 25.64 -35.93
N GLU A 12 0.17 24.94 -36.82
CA GLU A 12 1.00 23.74 -36.60
C GLU A 12 2.18 23.94 -35.63
N ILE A 13 2.47 22.91 -34.82
CA ILE A 13 3.66 22.03 -34.85
C ILE A 13 3.61 21.21 -33.55
N ILE A 14 2.95 20.06 -33.59
CA ILE A 14 3.13 18.98 -32.60
C ILE A 14 3.09 17.67 -33.41
N PRO A 15 4.13 16.83 -33.37
CA PRO A 15 4.11 15.56 -34.09
C PRO A 15 2.95 14.72 -33.57
N LYS A 16 2.11 14.24 -34.51
CA LYS A 16 1.01 13.30 -34.26
C LYS A 16 1.52 12.12 -33.46
N CYS A 17 1.16 12.06 -32.18
CA CYS A 17 1.07 10.79 -31.49
C CYS A 17 -0.28 10.19 -31.93
N GLU A 18 -0.25 9.28 -32.90
CA GLU A 18 -1.40 8.45 -33.20
C GLU A 18 -1.72 7.61 -31.96
N LEU A 19 -2.70 8.07 -31.18
CA LEU A 19 -3.39 7.25 -30.19
C LEU A 19 -4.07 6.12 -30.95
N LEU A 20 -3.41 4.96 -31.02
CA LEU A 20 -4.04 3.70 -31.36
C LEU A 20 -5.01 3.34 -30.23
N THR A 21 -6.21 3.90 -30.27
CA THR A 21 -7.36 3.29 -29.61
C THR A 21 -7.76 2.08 -30.44
N SER A 22 -7.40 0.87 -30.01
CA SER A 22 -8.07 -0.34 -30.49
C SER A 22 -9.32 -0.61 -29.64
N PRO A 23 -10.43 -1.11 -30.23
CA PRO A 23 -11.66 -1.38 -29.50
C PRO A 23 -11.47 -2.46 -28.43
N CYS A 24 -12.22 -2.35 -27.35
CA CYS A 24 -12.42 -3.41 -26.38
C CYS A 24 -13.17 -4.57 -27.06
N ASP A 25 -12.44 -5.59 -27.52
CA ASP A 25 -13.03 -6.88 -27.87
C ASP A 25 -12.72 -7.91 -26.79
N ALA A 26 -13.79 -8.58 -26.37
CA ALA A 26 -13.78 -9.65 -25.39
C ALA A 26 -12.96 -10.86 -25.88
N GLY A 27 -12.10 -11.39 -25.00
CA GLY A 27 -11.41 -12.66 -25.22
C GLY A 27 -9.91 -12.55 -25.00
N GLY A 28 -9.38 -13.29 -24.03
CA GLY A 28 -7.96 -13.26 -23.68
C GLY A 28 -7.03 -13.73 -24.80
N TYR A 29 -5.80 -13.20 -24.79
CA TYR A 29 -4.53 -13.91 -24.91
C TYR A 29 -3.40 -12.87 -24.86
N ALA A 30 -2.46 -13.04 -23.93
CA ALA A 30 -1.24 -12.23 -23.88
C ALA A 30 -0.39 -12.50 -25.14
N GLN A 31 -0.13 -11.48 -25.96
CA GLN A 31 0.87 -11.57 -27.03
C GLN A 31 2.24 -11.12 -26.52
N ARG A 32 3.20 -12.05 -26.53
CA ARG A 32 4.63 -11.77 -26.32
C ARG A 32 5.19 -11.09 -27.57
N VAL A 33 5.52 -9.82 -27.48
CA VAL A 33 6.32 -9.12 -28.51
C VAL A 33 7.79 -9.53 -28.34
N LYS A 34 8.39 -10.14 -29.38
CA LYS A 34 9.84 -10.34 -29.47
C LYS A 34 10.49 -9.08 -30.03
N VAL A 35 11.39 -8.44 -29.28
CA VAL A 35 12.20 -7.32 -29.77
C VAL A 35 13.59 -7.83 -30.17
N ASP A 36 13.95 -7.59 -31.43
CA ASP A 36 15.25 -7.91 -32.03
C ASP A 36 16.35 -7.00 -31.49
N LYS A 37 17.42 -7.60 -30.95
CA LYS A 37 18.58 -6.89 -30.41
C LYS A 37 19.58 -6.68 -31.53
N ARG A 38 19.54 -5.56 -32.26
CA ARG A 38 20.73 -5.06 -32.96
C ARG A 38 20.68 -3.57 -33.32
N LYS A 39 21.66 -2.86 -32.77
CA LYS A 39 22.29 -1.58 -33.17
C LYS A 39 21.69 -0.27 -32.67
N ASP A 40 22.45 0.28 -31.72
CA ASP A 40 22.47 1.66 -31.25
C ASP A 40 22.55 2.70 -32.37
N ARG A 41 21.82 3.82 -32.19
CA ARG A 41 22.28 5.19 -32.45
C ARG A 41 21.34 6.19 -31.75
N GLU A 42 21.94 6.97 -30.85
CA GLU A 42 21.52 8.30 -30.40
C GLU A 42 20.13 8.44 -29.71
N GLY A 43 20.13 8.20 -28.40
CA GLY A 43 19.80 9.29 -27.48
C GLY A 43 18.33 9.55 -27.13
N MET A 44 17.48 8.52 -26.96
CA MET A 44 16.31 8.61 -26.07
C MET A 44 15.90 7.20 -25.62
N VAL A 45 16.43 6.73 -24.49
CA VAL A 45 15.97 5.49 -23.86
C VAL A 45 14.66 5.83 -23.14
N CYS A 46 13.54 5.42 -23.73
CA CYS A 46 12.23 5.45 -23.07
C CYS A 46 12.34 4.73 -21.72
N SER A 47 11.71 5.29 -20.68
CA SER A 47 11.88 4.93 -19.26
C SER A 47 11.35 3.54 -18.85
N GLU A 48 11.37 2.55 -19.73
CA GLU A 48 10.79 1.21 -19.51
C GLU A 48 11.80 0.15 -19.02
N GLN A 49 13.06 0.49 -18.79
CA GLN A 49 14.07 -0.49 -18.35
C GLN A 49 14.75 -0.11 -17.04
N LEU A 50 13.94 -0.12 -15.98
CA LEU A 50 14.45 -0.40 -14.64
C LEU A 50 13.49 -1.34 -13.89
N CYS A 51 13.02 -2.41 -14.54
CA CYS A 51 12.48 -3.56 -13.82
C CYS A 51 13.62 -4.20 -13.04
N ALA A 52 13.69 -3.96 -11.73
CA ALA A 52 14.55 -4.69 -10.83
C ALA A 52 14.14 -6.17 -10.89
N THR A 53 14.85 -6.94 -11.71
CA THR A 53 14.58 -8.35 -11.93
C THR A 53 15.43 -9.13 -10.93
N LEU A 54 14.79 -9.64 -9.87
CA LEU A 54 15.33 -10.80 -9.18
C LEU A 54 15.05 -12.02 -10.10
N ASN A 55 16.07 -12.49 -10.81
CA ASN A 55 16.05 -13.74 -11.58
C ASN A 55 14.98 -13.87 -12.69
N GLY A 56 14.51 -12.76 -13.28
CA GLY A 56 13.56 -12.81 -14.41
C GLY A 56 12.09 -13.02 -14.02
N ALA A 57 11.77 -13.03 -12.72
CA ALA A 57 10.39 -12.96 -12.22
C ALA A 57 10.06 -11.53 -11.80
N LEU A 58 8.81 -11.10 -12.05
CA LEU A 58 8.28 -9.85 -11.52
C LEU A 58 8.09 -10.00 -10.00
N PHE A 59 8.59 -9.06 -9.22
CA PHE A 59 8.40 -9.05 -7.76
C PHE A 59 6.95 -8.70 -7.44
N GLU A 60 6.21 -9.60 -6.79
CA GLU A 60 4.81 -9.39 -6.45
C GLU A 60 4.68 -8.87 -5.01
N CYS A 61 4.24 -7.62 -4.85
CA CYS A 61 3.99 -7.02 -3.55
C CYS A 61 2.55 -6.60 -3.41
N SER A 62 1.88 -7.06 -2.35
CA SER A 62 0.43 -6.92 -2.21
C SER A 62 0.02 -6.02 -1.04
N PRO A 63 -0.66 -4.90 -1.31
CA PRO A 63 -1.30 -4.10 -0.28
C PRO A 63 -2.50 -4.82 0.35
N VAL A 64 -2.60 -4.80 1.68
CA VAL A 64 -3.79 -5.21 2.44
C VAL A 64 -4.50 -3.96 2.95
N LEU A 65 -5.66 -3.69 2.37
CA LEU A 65 -6.48 -2.51 2.60
C LEU A 65 -7.56 -2.78 3.67
N SER A 66 -8.07 -1.71 4.25
CA SER A 66 -9.02 -1.75 5.39
C SER A 66 -10.27 -0.91 5.19
N GLY A 67 -10.57 -0.47 3.96
CA GLY A 67 -11.63 0.47 3.59
C GLY A 67 -11.07 1.60 2.74
N SER A 68 -11.80 2.71 2.57
CA SER A 68 -11.36 3.85 1.74
C SER A 68 -11.63 5.21 2.40
N GLY A 69 -10.76 5.59 3.34
CA GLY A 69 -10.88 6.84 4.10
C GLY A 69 -10.09 6.76 5.41
N VAL A 70 -9.38 7.82 5.79
CA VAL A 70 -8.49 7.79 6.97
C VAL A 70 -9.22 7.47 8.28
N PHE A 71 -10.48 7.89 8.46
CA PHE A 71 -11.18 7.72 9.73
C PHE A 71 -11.90 6.37 9.90
N ASP A 72 -12.20 5.68 8.81
CA ASP A 72 -12.98 4.44 8.81
C ASP A 72 -12.40 3.32 7.94
N GLY A 73 -11.27 3.55 7.28
CA GLY A 73 -10.62 2.61 6.39
C GLY A 73 -9.12 2.90 6.22
N THR A 74 -8.60 2.60 5.02
CA THR A 74 -7.22 2.88 4.65
C THR A 74 -7.02 4.37 4.35
N GLU A 75 -5.89 4.93 4.81
CA GLU A 75 -5.43 6.26 4.41
C GLU A 75 -5.11 6.25 2.90
N VAL A 76 -5.84 7.08 2.14
CA VAL A 76 -5.86 7.01 0.67
C VAL A 76 -4.58 7.53 0.03
N HIS A 77 -3.87 8.46 0.67
CA HIS A 77 -2.60 9.00 0.17
C HIS A 77 -1.45 8.02 0.39
N GLU A 78 -1.37 7.36 1.56
CA GLU A 78 -0.43 6.29 1.87
C GLU A 78 -0.62 5.13 0.89
N ALA A 79 -1.86 4.68 0.68
CA ALA A 79 -2.14 3.62 -0.28
C ALA A 79 -1.79 4.02 -1.72
N SER A 80 -2.12 5.24 -2.12
CA SER A 80 -1.74 5.79 -3.43
C SER A 80 -0.21 5.83 -3.61
N ALA A 81 0.52 6.34 -2.62
CA ALA A 81 1.97 6.41 -2.64
C ALA A 81 2.59 5.01 -2.72
N ILE A 82 2.12 4.05 -1.92
CA ILE A 82 2.56 2.65 -1.98
C ILE A 82 2.35 2.08 -3.39
N LEU A 83 1.16 2.21 -3.97
CA LEU A 83 0.86 1.71 -5.31
C LEU A 83 1.72 2.37 -6.40
N VAL A 84 1.94 3.69 -6.32
CA VAL A 84 2.82 4.41 -7.25
C VAL A 84 4.27 3.93 -7.12
N HIS A 85 4.78 3.74 -5.90
CA HIS A 85 6.15 3.27 -5.71
C HIS A 85 6.35 1.82 -6.18
N LEU A 86 5.39 0.93 -5.91
CA LEU A 86 5.43 -0.45 -6.38
C LEU A 86 5.42 -0.52 -7.91
N THR A 87 4.51 0.21 -8.55
CA THR A 87 4.40 0.23 -10.02
C THR A 87 5.63 0.87 -10.69
N ARG A 88 6.20 1.93 -10.10
CA ARG A 88 7.48 2.51 -10.57
C ARG A 88 8.66 1.55 -10.43
N ALA A 89 8.61 0.62 -9.49
CA ALA A 89 9.61 -0.44 -9.32
C ALA A 89 9.37 -1.65 -10.26
N GLY A 90 8.34 -1.60 -11.11
CA GLY A 90 8.00 -2.66 -12.05
C GLY A 90 7.16 -3.80 -11.45
N ALA A 91 6.58 -3.61 -10.25
CA ALA A 91 5.66 -4.56 -9.65
C ALA A 91 4.22 -4.35 -10.16
N GLU A 92 3.44 -5.43 -10.22
CA GLU A 92 2.00 -5.39 -10.48
C GLU A 92 1.24 -5.76 -9.18
N PRO A 93 0.89 -4.78 -8.34
CA PRO A 93 0.32 -5.06 -7.03
C PRO A 93 -1.11 -5.60 -7.13
N ALA A 94 -1.35 -6.78 -6.56
CA ALA A 94 -2.70 -7.26 -6.28
C ALA A 94 -3.13 -6.79 -4.89
N CYS A 95 -4.22 -6.01 -4.81
CA CYS A 95 -4.76 -5.55 -3.53
C CYS A 95 -5.63 -6.64 -2.88
N TYR A 96 -5.65 -6.65 -1.55
CA TYR A 96 -6.48 -7.54 -0.74
C TYR A 96 -7.20 -6.76 0.35
N ALA A 97 -8.39 -7.21 0.76
CA ALA A 97 -9.10 -6.67 1.92
C ALA A 97 -10.06 -7.72 2.51
N PRO A 98 -10.34 -7.68 3.82
CA PRO A 98 -11.31 -8.59 4.41
C PRO A 98 -12.74 -8.27 3.95
N ASP A 99 -13.52 -9.30 3.66
CA ASP A 99 -14.94 -9.18 3.30
C ASP A 99 -15.81 -9.13 4.56
N ILE A 100 -15.76 -7.99 5.26
CA ILE A 100 -16.44 -7.75 6.54
C ILE A 100 -17.09 -6.36 6.54
N PRO A 101 -18.12 -6.10 7.38
CA PRO A 101 -18.58 -4.74 7.63
C PRO A 101 -17.48 -3.89 8.28
N GLN A 102 -17.42 -2.59 7.94
CA GLN A 102 -16.64 -1.61 8.68
C GLN A 102 -17.19 -1.45 10.10
N MET A 103 -16.32 -1.17 11.08
CA MET A 103 -16.75 -0.88 12.45
C MET A 103 -17.66 0.35 12.52
N HIS A 104 -17.30 1.42 11.80
CA HIS A 104 -18.09 2.63 11.64
C HIS A 104 -18.01 3.12 10.20
N VAL A 105 -19.00 3.90 9.77
CA VAL A 105 -18.93 4.75 8.57
C VAL A 105 -18.79 6.18 9.05
N VAL A 106 -17.80 6.92 8.56
CA VAL A 106 -17.49 8.27 9.05
C VAL A 106 -17.70 9.31 7.96
N ASP A 107 -18.48 10.35 8.27
CA ASP A 107 -18.50 11.56 7.47
C ASP A 107 -17.18 12.31 7.72
N HIS A 108 -16.27 12.20 6.75
CA HIS A 108 -14.93 12.79 6.88
C HIS A 108 -14.94 14.31 6.94
N SER A 109 -16.01 14.98 6.47
CA SER A 109 -16.14 16.44 6.59
C SER A 109 -16.53 16.88 8.01
N LYS A 110 -17.20 16.00 8.76
CA LYS A 110 -17.63 16.24 10.15
C LYS A 110 -16.72 15.57 11.18
N GLY A 111 -15.94 14.57 10.77
CA GLY A 111 -15.10 13.77 11.66
C GLY A 111 -15.89 12.85 12.59
N SER A 112 -17.18 12.62 12.32
CA SER A 112 -18.10 11.87 13.19
C SER A 112 -18.73 10.68 12.47
N PRO A 113 -19.05 9.59 13.19
CA PRO A 113 -19.82 8.48 12.62
C PRO A 113 -21.17 8.92 12.05
N VAL A 114 -21.62 8.25 11.00
CA VAL A 114 -22.97 8.40 10.45
C VAL A 114 -23.83 7.24 10.98
N GLU A 115 -24.80 7.56 11.83
CA GLU A 115 -25.68 6.54 12.42
C GLU A 115 -26.55 5.85 11.36
N GLY A 116 -26.70 4.53 11.48
CA GLY A 116 -27.52 3.72 10.57
C GLY A 116 -26.88 3.39 9.22
N GLU A 117 -25.71 3.95 8.90
CA GLU A 117 -24.96 3.56 7.71
C GLU A 117 -24.04 2.37 7.97
N SER A 118 -23.94 1.48 6.97
CA SER A 118 -23.01 0.35 6.97
C SER A 118 -22.37 0.21 5.61
N ARG A 119 -21.07 -0.09 5.60
CA ARG A 119 -20.27 -0.32 4.40
C ARG A 119 -19.39 -1.54 4.60
N ASN A 120 -19.03 -2.18 3.50
CA ASN A 120 -18.17 -3.35 3.50
C ASN A 120 -16.72 -2.96 3.19
N VAL A 121 -15.78 -3.49 3.96
CA VAL A 121 -14.34 -3.18 3.87
C VAL A 121 -13.76 -3.52 2.49
N LEU A 122 -14.05 -4.70 1.96
CA LEU A 122 -13.59 -5.13 0.63
C LEU A 122 -14.20 -4.25 -0.47
N ALA A 123 -15.51 -4.00 -0.42
CA ALA A 123 -16.21 -3.18 -1.41
C ALA A 123 -15.67 -1.74 -1.45
N GLU A 124 -15.44 -1.12 -0.29
CA GLU A 124 -14.91 0.24 -0.24
C GLU A 124 -13.42 0.29 -0.63
N SER A 125 -12.64 -0.73 -0.26
CA SER A 125 -11.22 -0.85 -0.67
C SER A 125 -11.07 -1.00 -2.19
N ALA A 126 -12.08 -1.56 -2.88
CA ALA A 126 -12.10 -1.65 -4.34
C ALA A 126 -12.04 -0.27 -5.03
N ARG A 127 -12.42 0.81 -4.34
CA ARG A 127 -12.29 2.20 -4.85
C ARG A 127 -10.83 2.58 -5.04
N ILE A 128 -9.98 2.28 -4.06
CA ILE A 128 -8.52 2.50 -4.13
C ILE A 128 -7.92 1.59 -5.20
N ALA A 129 -8.30 0.32 -5.19
CA ALA A 129 -7.76 -0.69 -6.09
C ALA A 129 -8.32 -0.63 -7.53
N ARG A 130 -9.20 0.34 -7.83
CA ARG A 130 -9.87 0.50 -9.14
C ARG A 130 -10.54 -0.80 -9.63
N GLY A 131 -11.15 -1.53 -8.71
CA GLY A 131 -11.83 -2.81 -8.95
C GLY A 131 -10.94 -4.05 -8.95
N VAL A 132 -9.61 -3.92 -8.91
CA VAL A 132 -8.67 -5.05 -8.92
C VAL A 132 -8.27 -5.43 -7.49
N ILE A 133 -9.17 -6.11 -6.79
CA ILE A 133 -9.00 -6.50 -5.39
C ILE A 133 -9.54 -7.91 -5.13
N LYS A 134 -8.93 -8.63 -4.17
CA LYS A 134 -9.34 -9.98 -3.77
C LYS A 134 -9.68 -10.03 -2.27
N PRO A 135 -10.52 -10.99 -1.83
CA PRO A 135 -10.73 -11.26 -0.42
C PRO A 135 -9.41 -11.64 0.29
N LEU A 136 -9.16 -11.09 1.48
CA LEU A 136 -7.94 -11.37 2.26
C LEU A 136 -7.76 -12.86 2.59
N ALA A 137 -8.85 -13.60 2.73
CA ALA A 137 -8.86 -15.04 2.94
C ALA A 137 -8.11 -15.82 1.82
N GLU A 138 -8.02 -15.25 0.62
CA GLU A 138 -7.33 -15.86 -0.53
C GLU A 138 -5.83 -15.58 -0.55
N LEU A 139 -5.34 -14.61 0.22
CA LEU A 139 -3.93 -14.26 0.26
C LEU A 139 -3.11 -15.36 0.93
N LYS A 140 -2.15 -15.93 0.19
CA LYS A 140 -1.19 -16.92 0.68
C LYS A 140 0.22 -16.35 0.61
N ALA A 141 1.03 -16.60 1.63
CA ALA A 141 2.44 -16.19 1.59
C ALA A 141 3.21 -16.80 0.41
N SER A 142 2.76 -17.92 -0.14
CA SER A 142 3.35 -18.53 -1.34
C SER A 142 3.00 -17.83 -2.65
N SER A 143 1.94 -16.99 -2.69
CA SER A 143 1.48 -16.38 -3.94
C SER A 143 2.11 -15.05 -4.26
N VAL A 144 2.71 -14.35 -3.29
CA VAL A 144 3.33 -13.03 -3.49
C VAL A 144 4.62 -12.93 -2.68
N ASP A 145 5.54 -12.06 -3.05
CA ASP A 145 6.86 -11.92 -2.44
C ASP A 145 6.85 -11.06 -1.18
N ALA A 146 5.94 -10.09 -1.08
CA ALA A 146 5.81 -9.20 0.07
C ALA A 146 4.37 -8.78 0.32
N VAL A 147 4.09 -8.37 1.57
CA VAL A 147 2.81 -7.77 1.96
C VAL A 147 3.04 -6.38 2.55
N ILE A 148 2.16 -5.43 2.24
CA ILE A 148 2.21 -4.08 2.82
C ILE A 148 0.84 -3.75 3.42
N PHE A 149 0.82 -3.23 4.64
CA PHE A 149 -0.36 -2.71 5.30
C PHE A 149 -0.23 -1.18 5.38
N PRO A 150 -0.97 -0.43 4.56
CA PRO A 150 -1.12 1.01 4.74
C PRO A 150 -1.79 1.31 6.09
N GLY A 151 -1.65 2.54 6.54
CA GLY A 151 -2.32 3.07 7.71
C GLY A 151 -3.78 3.44 7.50
N GLY A 152 -4.21 4.46 8.24
CA GLY A 152 -5.61 4.80 8.43
C GLY A 152 -6.22 4.06 9.63
N PHE A 153 -7.25 4.67 10.24
CA PHE A 153 -7.92 4.11 11.40
C PHE A 153 -8.61 2.77 11.11
N GLY A 154 -8.88 2.43 9.84
CA GLY A 154 -9.34 1.10 9.46
C GLY A 154 -8.38 -0.02 9.87
N ALA A 155 -7.07 0.22 9.94
CA ALA A 155 -6.13 -0.77 10.48
C ALA A 155 -6.36 -1.02 11.98
N ALA A 156 -6.73 0.01 12.74
CA ALA A 156 -7.02 -0.06 14.16
C ALA A 156 -8.48 -0.42 14.50
N LYS A 157 -9.40 -0.37 13.52
CA LYS A 157 -10.85 -0.59 13.70
C LYS A 157 -11.41 -1.81 12.98
N ASN A 158 -10.86 -2.14 11.81
CA ASN A 158 -11.38 -3.19 10.92
C ASN A 158 -10.41 -4.38 10.83
N LEU A 159 -9.09 -4.12 10.77
CA LEU A 159 -8.08 -5.18 10.79
C LEU A 159 -7.74 -5.65 12.23
N SER A 160 -8.14 -4.85 13.21
CA SER A 160 -8.10 -5.13 14.65
C SER A 160 -9.14 -4.27 15.35
N ASP A 161 -9.33 -4.44 16.66
CA ASP A 161 -10.12 -3.54 17.50
C ASP A 161 -9.25 -2.66 18.43
N TRP A 162 -8.00 -2.37 18.02
CA TRP A 162 -7.06 -1.51 18.73
C TRP A 162 -7.63 -0.15 19.10
N ALA A 163 -8.38 0.49 18.20
CA ALA A 163 -8.94 1.82 18.44
C ALA A 163 -9.91 1.87 19.65
N VAL A 164 -10.45 0.72 20.05
CA VAL A 164 -11.38 0.60 21.18
C VAL A 164 -10.73 -0.08 22.39
N LYS A 165 -9.86 -1.06 22.17
CA LYS A 165 -9.29 -1.91 23.24
C LYS A 165 -7.81 -1.68 23.53
N GLY A 166 -7.11 -0.85 22.74
CA GLY A 166 -5.67 -0.62 22.88
C GLY A 166 -4.87 -1.92 22.90
N LYS A 167 -3.98 -2.09 23.88
CA LYS A 167 -3.14 -3.30 24.03
C LYS A 167 -3.94 -4.60 24.20
N ASP A 168 -5.17 -4.51 24.72
CA ASP A 168 -6.05 -5.66 24.94
C ASP A 168 -6.86 -6.00 23.66
N CYS A 169 -6.48 -5.45 22.51
CA CYS A 169 -7.12 -5.73 21.23
C CYS A 169 -6.99 -7.19 20.78
N THR A 170 -7.83 -7.53 19.82
CA THR A 170 -7.75 -8.70 18.97
C THR A 170 -7.48 -8.24 17.54
N VAL A 171 -6.58 -8.95 16.84
CA VAL A 171 -6.34 -8.78 15.40
C VAL A 171 -7.25 -9.74 14.66
N LEU A 172 -7.79 -9.31 13.51
CA LEU A 172 -8.67 -10.15 12.69
C LEU A 172 -7.94 -11.46 12.32
N PRO A 173 -8.57 -12.65 12.41
CA PRO A 173 -7.87 -13.93 12.21
C PRO A 173 -7.12 -14.05 10.88
N ASP A 174 -7.69 -13.53 9.78
CA ASP A 174 -7.01 -13.53 8.48
C ASP A 174 -5.78 -12.61 8.44
N VAL A 175 -5.82 -11.48 9.16
CA VAL A 175 -4.68 -10.56 9.26
C VAL A 175 -3.57 -11.20 10.10
N GLU A 176 -3.93 -11.82 11.24
CA GLU A 176 -2.98 -12.55 12.07
C GLU A 176 -2.32 -13.70 11.30
N ARG A 177 -3.12 -14.48 10.56
CA ARG A 177 -2.62 -15.55 9.68
C ARG A 177 -1.62 -15.00 8.66
N VAL A 178 -1.98 -13.94 7.91
CA VAL A 178 -1.10 -13.34 6.90
C VAL A 178 0.21 -12.86 7.54
N LEU A 179 0.16 -12.14 8.66
CA LEU A 179 1.38 -11.65 9.32
C LEU A 179 2.28 -12.81 9.78
N LYS A 180 1.71 -13.86 10.36
CA LYS A 180 2.45 -15.05 10.80
C LYS A 180 3.03 -15.84 9.62
N ASP A 181 2.25 -16.06 8.55
CA ASP A 181 2.67 -16.82 7.38
C ASP A 181 3.85 -16.13 6.66
N PHE A 182 3.78 -14.81 6.47
CA PHE A 182 4.86 -14.05 5.83
C PHE A 182 6.11 -14.00 6.71
N HIS A 183 5.94 -13.81 8.03
CA HIS A 183 7.06 -13.83 8.96
C HIS A 183 7.76 -15.20 9.00
N ALA A 184 7.00 -16.30 9.11
CA ALA A 184 7.52 -17.65 9.08
C ALA A 184 8.22 -17.99 7.75
N SER A 185 7.71 -17.44 6.63
CA SER A 185 8.30 -17.57 5.30
C SER A 185 9.49 -16.64 5.04
N LYS A 186 9.89 -15.83 6.03
CA LYS A 186 10.94 -14.80 5.90
C LYS A 186 10.70 -13.84 4.73
N LYS A 187 9.43 -13.52 4.47
CA LYS A 187 9.03 -12.58 3.43
C LYS A 187 8.84 -11.17 4.01
N PRO A 188 9.13 -10.11 3.25
CA PRO A 188 8.94 -8.75 3.72
C PRO A 188 7.48 -8.46 4.11
N ILE A 189 7.32 -7.81 5.25
CA ILE A 189 6.06 -7.23 5.73
C ILE A 189 6.32 -5.73 5.87
N GLY A 190 5.59 -4.88 5.17
CA GLY A 190 5.65 -3.43 5.33
C GLY A 190 4.45 -2.92 6.12
N LEU A 191 4.67 -2.05 7.10
CA LEU A 191 3.61 -1.48 7.95
C LEU A 191 3.79 0.04 8.01
N CYS A 192 2.74 0.80 7.70
CA CYS A 192 2.74 2.27 7.74
C CYS A 192 1.82 2.84 8.84
N CYS A 193 2.19 4.00 9.39
CA CYS A 193 1.38 4.77 10.33
C CYS A 193 0.94 3.95 11.55
N ILE A 194 -0.36 3.69 11.74
CA ILE A 194 -0.88 2.93 12.90
C ILE A 194 -0.84 1.42 12.69
N SER A 195 -0.70 0.92 11.45
CA SER A 195 -0.70 -0.53 11.18
C SER A 195 0.40 -1.35 11.90
N PRO A 196 1.58 -0.81 12.32
CA PRO A 196 2.56 -1.58 13.10
C PRO A 196 2.02 -2.15 14.41
N VAL A 197 0.92 -1.62 14.97
CA VAL A 197 0.27 -2.21 16.16
C VAL A 197 -0.22 -3.64 15.90
N LEU A 198 -0.54 -3.98 14.65
CA LEU A 198 -0.92 -5.34 14.24
C LEU A 198 0.25 -6.31 14.47
N ALA A 199 1.44 -5.94 14.02
CA ALA A 199 2.65 -6.74 14.23
C ALA A 199 3.07 -6.77 15.70
N ALA A 200 2.95 -5.65 16.42
CA ALA A 200 3.21 -5.61 17.86
C ALA A 200 2.39 -6.65 18.62
N LYS A 201 1.13 -6.86 18.21
CA LYS A 201 0.23 -7.82 18.85
C LYS A 201 0.51 -9.27 18.48
N VAL A 202 0.83 -9.56 17.21
CA VAL A 202 0.88 -10.94 16.69
C VAL A 202 2.29 -11.51 16.52
N LEU A 203 3.31 -10.66 16.50
CA LEU A 203 4.73 -11.00 16.32
C LEU A 203 5.57 -10.40 17.46
N PRO A 204 5.55 -10.98 18.68
CA PRO A 204 6.29 -10.45 19.82
C PRO A 204 7.80 -10.41 19.54
N GLY A 205 8.49 -9.38 20.04
CA GLY A 205 9.92 -9.16 19.79
C GLY A 205 10.23 -8.42 18.48
N THR A 206 9.23 -8.12 17.65
CA THR A 206 9.41 -7.34 16.41
C THR A 206 9.91 -5.93 16.74
N THR A 207 10.92 -5.47 15.99
CA THR A 207 11.39 -4.08 16.04
C THR A 207 10.54 -3.24 15.09
N LEU A 208 9.95 -2.14 15.59
CA LEU A 208 9.05 -1.29 14.81
C LEU A 208 9.15 0.19 15.21
N THR A 209 8.56 1.08 14.43
CA THR A 209 8.36 2.49 14.77
C THR A 209 6.89 2.85 14.67
N LEU A 210 6.46 3.80 15.51
CA LEU A 210 5.14 4.42 15.49
C LEU A 210 5.29 5.95 15.50
N GLY A 211 6.43 6.46 15.02
CA GLY A 211 6.79 7.86 15.09
C GLY A 211 7.69 8.19 16.28
N GLN A 212 7.54 9.38 16.85
CA GLN A 212 8.30 9.81 18.04
C GLN A 212 7.42 9.90 19.28
N ASN A 213 8.09 9.75 20.43
CA ASN A 213 7.51 10.02 21.74
C ASN A 213 7.76 11.48 22.13
N ASP A 214 7.07 12.42 21.47
CA ASP A 214 7.04 13.82 21.89
C ASP A 214 5.59 14.33 21.97
N ASN A 215 4.98 14.11 23.14
CA ASN A 215 3.65 14.61 23.46
C ASN A 215 3.60 16.12 23.73
N LYS A 216 4.74 16.81 23.86
CA LYS A 216 4.75 18.22 24.27
C LYS A 216 4.49 19.18 23.10
N SER A 217 4.87 18.80 21.88
CA SER A 217 4.73 19.66 20.70
C SER A 217 3.36 19.55 20.00
N GLY A 218 2.53 18.57 20.38
CA GLY A 218 1.29 18.23 19.66
C GLY A 218 1.52 17.61 18.27
N LYS A 219 2.80 17.47 17.84
CA LYS A 219 3.18 16.87 16.55
C LYS A 219 2.90 15.37 16.50
N TRP A 220 2.83 14.71 17.66
CA TRP A 220 2.62 13.27 17.80
C TRP A 220 1.40 13.00 18.69
N PRO A 221 0.17 13.17 18.16
CA PRO A 221 -1.06 13.12 18.95
C PRO A 221 -1.39 11.74 19.55
N TYR A 222 -0.68 10.68 19.13
CA TYR A 222 -0.92 9.29 19.54
C TYR A 222 0.31 8.62 20.15
N ALA A 223 1.23 9.36 20.79
CA ALA A 223 2.47 8.77 21.29
C ALA A 223 2.26 7.69 22.37
N GLU A 224 1.12 7.69 23.05
CA GLU A 224 0.69 6.62 23.97
C GLU A 224 0.62 5.23 23.29
N THR A 225 0.45 5.18 21.97
CA THR A 225 0.53 3.95 21.16
C THR A 225 1.89 3.27 21.30
N ILE A 226 2.97 4.03 21.50
CA ILE A 226 4.34 3.50 21.69
C ILE A 226 4.41 2.67 22.97
N GLU A 227 3.84 3.17 24.07
CA GLU A 227 3.79 2.44 25.34
C GLU A 227 2.91 1.20 25.22
N GLY A 228 1.75 1.32 24.56
CA GLY A 228 0.88 0.19 24.27
C GLY A 228 1.59 -0.92 23.49
N ALA A 229 2.27 -0.59 22.39
CA ALA A 229 3.02 -1.57 21.59
C ALA A 229 4.21 -2.17 22.36
N SER A 230 4.93 -1.35 23.14
CA SER A 230 6.05 -1.83 23.97
C SER A 230 5.58 -2.83 25.04
N SER A 231 4.41 -2.60 25.63
CA SER A 231 3.81 -3.51 26.63
C SER A 231 3.44 -4.89 26.06
N LEU A 232 3.28 -4.98 24.73
CA LEU A 232 3.05 -6.25 24.01
C LEU A 232 4.36 -6.97 23.65
N GLY A 233 5.51 -6.42 24.03
CA GLY A 233 6.83 -7.00 23.77
C GLY A 233 7.46 -6.57 22.44
N ALA A 234 6.91 -5.55 21.76
CA ALA A 234 7.57 -4.95 20.61
C ALA A 234 8.75 -4.07 21.04
N ILE A 235 9.81 -4.04 20.22
CA ILE A 235 10.94 -3.13 20.41
C ILE A 235 10.66 -1.87 19.59
N VAL A 236 10.12 -0.83 20.24
CA VAL A 236 9.75 0.41 19.54
C VAL A 236 10.94 1.35 19.42
N VAL A 237 11.30 1.71 18.18
CA VAL A 237 12.37 2.65 17.86
C VAL A 237 11.75 3.97 17.41
N PRO A 238 11.92 5.06 18.17
CA PRO A 238 11.41 6.37 17.77
C PRO A 238 12.04 6.85 16.45
N LYS A 239 11.21 7.29 15.49
CA LYS A 239 11.66 7.83 14.19
C LYS A 239 10.85 9.08 13.84
N GLY A 240 11.53 10.12 13.34
CA GLY A 240 10.86 11.32 12.83
C GLY A 240 10.47 11.20 11.36
N ILE A 241 9.63 12.12 10.86
CA ILE A 241 9.19 12.16 9.45
C ILE A 241 10.34 12.60 8.52
N GLU A 242 11.30 13.38 9.04
CA GLU A 242 12.48 13.88 8.28
C GLU A 242 13.56 12.82 8.03
N TYR A 243 13.36 11.58 8.49
CA TYR A 243 14.30 10.50 8.21
C TYR A 243 14.28 10.14 6.72
N ARG A 244 15.28 10.64 5.99
CA ARG A 244 15.54 10.38 4.55
C ARG A 244 16.05 8.95 4.26
N GLY A 245 15.50 7.93 4.92
CA GLY A 245 15.92 6.56 4.72
C GLY A 245 14.74 5.60 4.77
N ASP A 246 14.28 5.18 3.59
CA ASP A 246 14.09 3.81 3.10
C ASP A 246 13.48 2.71 4.02
N GLU A 247 12.99 3.03 5.21
CA GLU A 247 12.45 2.04 6.15
C GLU A 247 10.91 2.12 6.20
N LEU A 248 10.23 1.55 5.18
CA LEU A 248 9.13 0.66 5.51
C LEU A 248 9.73 -0.36 6.47
N ILE A 249 9.12 -0.60 7.65
CA ILE A 249 9.60 -1.63 8.58
C ILE A 249 9.36 -2.98 7.93
N VAL A 250 10.20 -3.35 6.98
CA VAL A 250 10.47 -4.70 6.54
C VAL A 250 11.26 -5.30 7.68
N SER A 251 10.82 -6.44 8.22
CA SER A 251 11.64 -7.26 9.10
C SER A 251 12.92 -7.69 8.36
N SER A 252 13.90 -6.80 8.30
CA SER A 252 15.06 -6.87 7.41
C SER A 252 16.20 -7.68 7.99
N LYS A 253 16.13 -8.04 9.28
CA LYS A 253 17.17 -8.86 9.91
C LYS A 253 17.24 -10.28 9.35
N ASP A 254 16.21 -10.76 8.65
CA ASP A 254 16.15 -12.13 8.12
C ASP A 254 16.14 -12.24 6.60
N ILE A 255 16.20 -11.11 5.87
CA ILE A 255 15.97 -11.09 4.42
C ILE A 255 17.20 -10.50 3.74
N GLY A 256 18.01 -11.36 3.13
CA GLY A 256 19.23 -11.03 2.41
C GLY A 256 19.02 -10.25 1.10
N ILE A 257 18.24 -9.17 1.12
CA ILE A 257 18.12 -8.23 0.01
C ILE A 257 19.26 -7.22 0.14
N GLU A 258 20.19 -7.23 -0.83
CA GLU A 258 21.27 -6.24 -0.88
C GLU A 258 20.70 -4.81 -1.00
N LYS A 259 21.27 -3.89 -0.21
CA LYS A 259 20.95 -2.45 -0.22
C LYS A 259 21.12 -1.77 -1.59
N SER A 260 21.71 -2.44 -2.58
CA SER A 260 22.01 -1.93 -3.92
C SER A 260 20.79 -1.85 -4.86
N MET A 261 19.66 -2.51 -4.51
CA MET A 261 18.47 -2.58 -5.37
C MET A 261 17.45 -1.45 -5.20
N TYR A 262 17.61 -0.57 -4.21
CA TYR A 262 16.71 0.58 -4.00
C TYR A 262 17.41 1.88 -4.42
N GLN A 263 17.01 2.44 -5.56
CA GLN A 263 17.40 3.81 -5.92
C GLN A 263 16.23 4.77 -5.64
N PRO A 264 16.45 5.83 -4.83
CA PRO A 264 15.38 6.74 -4.46
C PRO A 264 14.99 7.62 -5.65
N THR A 265 13.72 7.56 -6.07
CA THR A 265 13.14 8.57 -6.95
C THR A 265 12.00 9.28 -6.24
N THR A 266 12.30 10.50 -5.80
CA THR A 266 11.43 11.68 -5.66
C THR A 266 10.10 11.53 -4.90
N THR A 267 10.06 12.15 -3.73
CA THR A 267 8.89 12.48 -2.90
C THR A 267 7.86 13.33 -3.66
N ILE A 268 6.59 12.97 -3.59
CA ILE A 268 5.46 13.90 -3.83
C ILE A 268 4.54 13.77 -2.61
N TRP A 269 4.18 14.93 -2.05
CA TRP A 269 3.54 15.17 -0.75
C TRP A 269 2.26 14.40 -0.49
#